data_AF-A0AAU3VSQ0-F1
#
_entry.id   AF-A0AAU3VSQ0-F1
#
_cell.length_a   1.000
_cell.length_b   1.000
_cell.length_c   1.000
_cell.angle_alpha   90.00
_cell.angle_beta   90.00
_cell.angle_gamma   90.00
#
_symmetry.space_group_name_H-M   'P 1'
#
loop_
_entity.id
_entity.type
_entity.pdbx_description
1 polymer ?
#
loop_
_entity_poly.entity_id
_entity_poly.type
_entity_poly.pdbx_seq_one_letter_code
_entity_poly.pdbx_strand_id
1 'polypeptide(L)' 'MQAQWVIGDCWLGCERTGVPVIWLGPVQWDGQHAPFMVCEGCLDRLKRQANAYFRQRQPAAV' A
#
# COMPACT_ATOMS: atom_id res chain seq x y z
N MET A 1 3.63 15.84 1.41
CA MET A 1 2.84 15.46 0.23
C MET A 1 1.57 14.81 0.74
N GLN A 2 0.42 15.46 0.56
CA GLN A 2 -0.86 14.89 0.96
C GLN A 2 -1.17 13.73 0.01
N ALA A 3 -1.44 12.56 0.55
CA ALA A 3 -1.73 11.41 -0.27
C ALA A 3 -3.16 11.54 -0.83
N GLN A 4 -3.27 11.72 -2.14
CA GLN A 4 -4.55 11.97 -2.81
C GLN A 4 -5.23 10.63 -3.12
N TRP A 5 -6.49 10.52 -2.69
CA TRP A 5 -7.36 9.41 -3.06
C TRP A 5 -8.00 9.69 -4.43
N VAL A 6 -8.02 8.69 -5.29
CA VAL A 6 -8.67 8.72 -6.61
C VAL A 6 -9.58 7.51 -6.76
N ILE A 7 -10.57 7.56 -7.65
CA ILE A 7 -11.38 6.37 -7.96
C ILE A 7 -10.60 5.48 -8.93
N GLY A 8 -10.47 4.20 -8.62
CA GLY A 8 -9.75 3.24 -9.45
C GLY A 8 -9.81 1.82 -8.88
N ASP A 9 -8.85 1.01 -9.28
CA ASP A 9 -8.80 -0.41 -8.96
C ASP A 9 -7.75 -0.71 -7.89
N CYS A 10 -8.07 -1.59 -6.95
CA CYS A 10 -7.13 -2.01 -5.91
C CYS A 10 -6.27 -3.18 -6.40
N TRP A 11 -4.95 -2.95 -6.45
CA TRP A 11 -3.99 -3.92 -6.98
C TRP A 11 -3.40 -4.84 -5.89
N LEU A 12 -3.73 -4.63 -4.59
CA LEU A 12 -3.22 -5.44 -3.47
C LEU A 12 -3.91 -6.82 -3.31
N GLY A 13 -4.58 -7.30 -4.37
CA GLY A 13 -5.20 -8.63 -4.42
C GLY A 13 -6.61 -8.74 -3.84
N CYS A 14 -7.30 -7.64 -3.53
CA CYS A 14 -8.76 -7.69 -3.25
C CYS A 14 -9.62 -7.47 -4.50
N GLU A 15 -9.00 -7.07 -5.62
CA GLU A 15 -9.61 -6.94 -6.95
C GLU A 15 -10.85 -6.04 -7.04
N ARG A 16 -11.10 -5.24 -5.99
CA ARG A 16 -12.20 -4.26 -6.00
C ARG A 16 -11.90 -3.16 -7.00
N THR A 17 -12.87 -2.89 -7.86
CA THR A 17 -12.85 -1.83 -8.88
C THR A 17 -13.77 -0.69 -8.51
N GLY A 18 -13.50 0.51 -9.04
CA GLY A 18 -14.34 1.69 -8.81
C GLY A 18 -14.38 2.18 -7.36
N VAL A 19 -13.31 1.94 -6.59
CA VAL A 19 -13.20 2.34 -5.19
C VAL A 19 -12.18 3.46 -5.00
N PRO A 20 -12.26 4.25 -3.92
CA PRO A 20 -11.17 5.12 -3.53
C PRO A 20 -9.88 4.32 -3.33
N VAL A 21 -8.85 4.70 -4.06
CA VAL A 21 -7.50 4.14 -3.99
C VAL A 21 -6.45 5.24 -3.84
N ILE A 22 -5.32 4.88 -3.24
CA ILE A 22 -4.17 5.75 -3.03
C ILE A 22 -2.93 5.15 -3.70
N TRP A 23 -2.02 6.00 -4.13
CA TRP A 23 -0.74 5.57 -4.66
C TRP A 23 0.18 5.11 -3.52
N LEU A 24 0.65 3.86 -3.58
CA LEU A 24 1.55 3.26 -2.60
C LEU A 24 3.02 3.29 -3.03
N GLY A 25 3.28 3.30 -4.34
CA GLY A 25 4.62 3.23 -4.91
C GLY A 25 4.59 2.82 -6.38
N PRO A 26 5.72 2.79 -7.09
CA PRO A 26 5.81 2.19 -8.40
C PRO A 26 5.92 0.65 -8.30
N VAL A 27 5.18 -0.08 -9.13
CA VAL A 27 5.56 -1.45 -9.51
C VAL A 27 6.54 -1.35 -10.66
N GLN A 28 7.62 -2.14 -10.61
CA GLN A 28 8.58 -2.27 -11.69
C GLN A 28 8.50 -3.67 -12.29
N TRP A 29 8.39 -3.77 -13.61
CA TRP A 29 8.44 -5.03 -14.33
C TRP A 29 9.08 -4.80 -15.70
N ASP A 30 10.16 -5.53 -15.99
CA ASP A 30 10.86 -5.49 -17.29
C ASP A 30 11.18 -4.06 -17.78
N GLY A 31 11.76 -3.24 -16.88
CA GLY A 31 12.10 -1.85 -17.16
C GLY A 31 10.91 -0.88 -17.26
N GLN A 32 9.68 -1.36 -17.15
CA GLN A 32 8.47 -0.54 -17.14
C GLN A 32 8.01 -0.22 -15.72
N HIS A 33 7.36 0.93 -15.55
CA HIS A 33 6.81 1.39 -14.29
C HIS A 33 5.29 1.56 -14.39
N ALA A 34 4.57 1.08 -13.38
CA ALA A 34 3.14 1.28 -13.22
C ALA A 34 2.81 1.77 -11.81
N PRO A 35 1.76 2.59 -11.61
CA PRO A 35 1.35 3.03 -10.28
C PRO A 35 0.76 1.88 -9.48
N PHE A 36 1.24 1.65 -8.27
CA PHE A 36 0.65 0.66 -7.37
C PHE A 36 -0.47 1.28 -6.54
N MET A 37 -1.71 1.02 -6.92
CA MET A 37 -2.90 1.62 -6.30
C MET A 37 -3.53 0.68 -5.27
N VAL A 38 -3.90 1.20 -4.10
CA VAL A 38 -4.47 0.40 -3.00
C VAL A 38 -5.69 1.08 -2.37
N CYS A 39 -6.74 0.31 -2.08
CA CYS A 39 -7.90 0.82 -1.35
C CYS A 39 -7.64 0.90 0.16
N GLU A 40 -8.49 1.63 0.89
CA GLU A 40 -8.36 1.86 2.34
C GLU A 40 -8.22 0.56 3.15
N GLY A 41 -9.12 -0.40 2.98
CA GLY A 41 -9.08 -1.65 3.74
C GLY A 41 -7.80 -2.47 3.49
N CYS A 42 -7.28 -2.42 2.26
CA CYS A 42 -6.02 -3.07 1.90
C CYS A 42 -4.81 -2.35 2.48
N LEU A 43 -4.81 -1.01 2.43
CA LEU A 43 -3.77 -0.18 3.04
C LEU A 43 -3.69 -0.41 4.56
N ASP A 44 -4.83 -0.50 5.24
CA ASP A 44 -4.86 -0.74 6.68
C ASP A 44 -4.33 -2.12 7.07
N ARG A 45 -4.63 -3.14 6.26
CA ARG A 45 -4.02 -4.47 6.43
C ARG A 45 -2.50 -4.40 6.31
N LEU A 46 -1.99 -3.69 5.30
CA LEU A 46 -0.55 -3.55 5.08
C LEU A 46 0.13 -2.79 6.21
N LYS A 47 -0.47 -1.68 6.68
CA LYS A 47 0.02 -0.92 7.84
C LYS A 47 0.11 -1.78 9.10
N ARG A 48 -0.89 -2.64 9.35
CA ARG A 48 -0.84 -3.58 10.49
C ARG A 48 0.32 -4.56 10.39
N GLN A 49 0.57 -5.13 9.21
CA GLN A 49 1.71 -6.03 8.98
C GLN A 49 3.05 -5.31 9.17
N ALA A 50 3.21 -4.12 8.59
CA ALA A 50 4.42 -3.31 8.74
C ALA A 50 4.68 -2.96 10.21
N ASN A 51 3.65 -2.52 10.94
CA ASN A 51 3.77 -2.22 12.36
C ASN A 51 4.16 -3.45 13.20
N ALA A 52 3.59 -4.62 12.90
CA ALA A 52 3.98 -5.86 13.57
C ALA A 52 5.46 -6.21 13.32
N TYR A 53 5.92 -6.08 12.08
CA TYR A 53 7.32 -6.28 11.71
C TYR A 53 8.26 -5.29 12.43
N PHE A 54 7.92 -4.00 12.46
CA PHE A 54 8.72 -2.99 13.15
C PHE A 54 8.84 -3.27 14.65
N ARG A 55 7.74 -3.67 15.31
CA ARG A 55 7.78 -4.03 16.75
C ARG A 55 8.71 -5.21 17.04
N GLN A 56 8.75 -6.20 16.17
CA GLN A 56 9.65 -7.36 16.33
C GLN A 56 11.12 -7.00 16.11
N ARG A 57 11.39 -5.95 15.32
CA ARG A 57 12.72 -5.60 14.85
C ARG A 57 13.28 -4.33 15.48
N GLN A 58 12.49 -3.62 16.30
CA GLN A 58 13.00 -2.58 17.16
C GLN A 58 13.90 -3.23 18.20
N PRO A 59 15.22 -2.92 18.23
CA PRO A 59 16.03 -3.27 19.39
C PRO A 59 15.38 -2.62 20.61
N ALA A 60 15.39 -3.30 21.75
CA ALA A 60 15.05 -2.67 23.02
C ALA A 60 15.83 -1.36 23.09
N ALA A 61 15.14 -0.23 23.19
CA ALA A 61 15.79 1.07 23.28
C ALA A 61 16.81 0.98 24.43
N VAL A 62 18.10 1.07 24.08
CA VAL A 62 19.22 1.22 25.02
C VAL A 62 19.24 2.66 25.50
#